data_AF-A0A812LD03-F1
#
_entry.id   AF-A0A812LD03-F1
#
_cell.length_a   1.000
_cell.length_b   1.000
_cell.length_c   1.000
_cell.angle_alpha   90.00
_cell.angle_beta   90.00
_cell.angle_gamma   90.00
#
_symmetry.space_group_name_H-M   'P 1'
#
loop_
_entity.id
_entity.type
_entity.pdbx_description
1 polymer ?
#
loop_
_entity_poly.entity_id
_entity_poly.type
_entity_poly.pdbx_seq_one_letter_code
_entity_poly.pdbx_strand_id
1 'polypeptide(L)'
;MYSARDAGWRKRVTGHAGTVHDCRLVAGLDRMAPKRSAAKAKGGKMKKPASSKVQKRPAAAKAALKRPAAMKQTPAKKAKTVATDPVLQELRAWVVNLERRPDRWKRVATMLKKELPWLSFERFLASDGSKMTIPEEDIAVKWSTSRNALFADYFEWVFEDGSPWMWAADAPEEDDNWIFQEDGPEFSYVRDAPSFDTQPPRKGTVTKKSTGEKFQVRLSFAQRFRDGQEQLMSGGERGCAHSHLRLWRLAAEREQPTLVLEDDVHLTFDRNGDLGKMNGKADVVYLGWSGWRGGNFMHMKESEGTLSAEDRSFVQKAEYVWTTVAYVLSQAGAKKLLLAASNSVNQPVDNFMAYEASQGKLNSYVCLDEGDEDSTWAGGIVDQFDFQGDSDIKKSDGGHQGDDANEFATS
;
A
#
# COMPACT_ATOMS: atom_id res chain seq x y z
N MET A 1 21.89 49.53 -1.14
CA MET A 1 23.23 49.73 -0.53
C MET A 1 23.07 49.89 0.97
N TYR A 2 24.15 49.67 1.74
CA TYR A 2 24.21 49.64 3.21
C TYR A 2 23.44 48.51 3.92
N SER A 3 23.84 48.07 5.13
CA SER A 3 25.12 47.39 5.51
C SER A 3 25.25 47.21 7.04
N ALA A 4 24.99 45.99 7.52
CA ALA A 4 25.71 45.30 8.62
C ALA A 4 25.70 45.83 10.08
N ARG A 5 26.11 44.93 11.00
CA ARG A 5 26.47 45.08 12.44
C ARG A 5 25.31 45.23 13.43
N ASP A 6 25.41 44.76 14.69
CA ASP A 6 26.25 43.75 15.38
C ASP A 6 25.38 43.21 16.56
N ALA A 7 25.46 41.96 17.02
CA ALA A 7 26.32 41.44 18.12
C ALA A 7 25.63 40.17 18.70
N GLY A 8 26.22 39.27 19.50
CA GLY A 8 27.60 39.20 20.02
C GLY A 8 27.68 38.94 21.54
N TRP A 9 27.57 37.68 22.00
CA TRP A 9 27.79 37.29 23.41
C TRP A 9 28.82 36.16 23.55
N ARG A 10 29.79 36.30 24.47
CA ARG A 10 30.83 35.30 24.78
C ARG A 10 31.42 35.45 26.21
N LYS A 11 31.31 34.40 27.02
CA LYS A 11 32.25 33.98 28.09
C LYS A 11 32.26 32.42 28.05
N ARG A 12 33.34 31.63 27.98
CA ARG A 12 34.70 31.64 28.62
C ARG A 12 34.56 31.39 30.14
N VAL A 13 35.30 30.49 30.82
CA VAL A 13 36.71 30.04 30.64
C VAL A 13 36.93 28.60 31.21
N THR A 14 37.90 27.83 30.67
CA THR A 14 38.59 26.62 31.23
C THR A 14 37.76 25.38 31.64
N GLY A 15 38.26 24.13 31.59
CA GLY A 15 39.53 23.61 31.04
C GLY A 15 40.39 22.83 32.04
N HIS A 16 40.56 21.52 31.83
CA HIS A 16 41.56 20.62 32.46
C HIS A 16 41.85 19.43 31.53
N ALA A 17 42.99 18.75 31.71
CA ALA A 17 43.43 17.62 30.89
C ALA A 17 43.60 16.33 31.71
N GLY A 18 43.44 15.16 31.08
CA GLY A 18 43.54 13.85 31.74
C GLY A 18 43.86 12.70 30.78
N THR A 19 45.15 12.32 30.77
CA THR A 19 45.74 11.01 30.43
C THR A 19 44.97 10.01 29.53
N VAL A 20 45.59 9.68 28.39
CA VAL A 20 45.40 8.41 27.67
C VAL A 20 46.02 7.26 28.48
N HIS A 21 45.46 6.05 28.43
CA HIS A 21 46.15 4.82 28.83
C HIS A 21 45.97 3.69 27.80
N ASP A 22 47.01 2.87 27.68
CA ASP A 22 47.18 1.79 26.70
C ASP A 22 46.53 0.46 27.13
N CYS A 23 46.17 -0.38 26.16
CA CYS A 23 46.03 -1.83 26.34
C CYS A 23 46.15 -2.61 25.01
N ARG A 24 47.33 -2.56 24.37
CA ARG A 24 47.73 -3.56 23.37
C ARG A 24 47.94 -4.93 24.03
N LEU A 25 47.24 -5.97 23.53
CA LEU A 25 47.55 -7.36 23.87
C LEU A 25 47.70 -8.25 22.63
N VAL A 26 48.97 -8.48 22.29
CA VAL A 26 49.60 -9.67 21.66
C VAL A 26 48.70 -10.58 20.81
N ALA A 27 49.03 -10.64 19.51
CA ALA A 27 48.61 -11.74 18.63
C ALA A 27 49.58 -12.93 18.73
N GLY A 28 49.05 -14.15 18.58
CA GLY A 28 49.84 -15.36 18.33
C GLY A 28 49.35 -16.61 19.07
N LEU A 29 48.80 -17.58 18.33
CA LEU A 29 48.83 -19.02 18.66
C LEU A 29 48.29 -19.84 17.48
N ASP A 30 49.13 -20.65 16.85
CA ASP A 30 48.73 -21.63 15.83
C ASP A 30 47.80 -22.70 16.40
N ARG A 31 46.67 -23.00 15.72
CA ARG A 31 45.92 -24.25 15.91
C ARG A 31 45.46 -24.88 14.60
N MET A 32 46.23 -25.91 14.23
CA MET A 32 46.00 -26.96 13.24
C MET A 32 44.56 -27.16 12.73
N ALA A 33 44.41 -27.24 11.41
CA ALA A 33 43.20 -27.75 10.77
C ALA A 33 43.05 -29.29 10.99
N PRO A 34 41.86 -29.79 11.34
CA PRO A 34 41.61 -31.24 11.44
C PRO A 34 41.46 -31.88 10.05
N LYS A 35 42.09 -33.04 9.86
CA LYS A 35 42.06 -33.80 8.60
C LYS A 35 40.68 -34.40 8.34
N ARG A 36 40.16 -34.29 7.11
CA ARG A 36 39.04 -35.12 6.64
C ARG A 36 39.49 -36.58 6.55
N SER A 37 38.94 -37.45 7.40
CA SER A 37 38.99 -38.91 7.22
C SER A 37 37.62 -39.42 6.78
N ALA A 38 37.60 -40.36 5.83
CA ALA A 38 36.36 -40.94 5.32
C ALA A 38 36.02 -42.23 6.08
N ALA A 39 34.81 -42.30 6.64
CA ALA A 39 34.27 -43.51 7.27
C ALA A 39 32.98 -43.95 6.56
N LYS A 40 32.98 -45.16 5.97
CA LYS A 40 31.76 -45.79 5.46
C LYS A 40 30.99 -46.43 6.62
N ALA A 41 29.81 -45.91 6.96
CA ALA A 41 28.83 -46.58 7.81
C ALA A 41 27.68 -47.13 6.94
N LYS A 42 27.10 -48.28 7.33
CA LYS A 42 26.03 -48.96 6.59
C LYS A 42 24.65 -48.42 6.97
N GLY A 43 23.69 -48.54 6.05
CA GLY A 43 22.42 -47.82 6.12
C GLY A 43 21.44 -48.29 7.19
N GLY A 44 20.67 -47.35 7.71
CA GLY A 44 19.41 -47.56 8.43
C GLY A 44 18.32 -46.68 7.82
N LYS A 45 17.16 -47.27 7.45
CA LYS A 45 16.03 -46.54 6.85
C LYS A 45 15.15 -45.92 7.95
N MET A 46 15.48 -44.72 8.42
CA MET A 46 14.48 -43.87 9.08
C MET A 46 13.59 -43.19 8.03
N LYS A 47 12.27 -43.33 8.18
CA LYS A 47 11.30 -42.62 7.35
C LYS A 47 11.26 -41.15 7.77
N LYS A 48 11.35 -40.22 6.81
CA LYS A 48 10.92 -38.83 7.04
C LYS A 48 9.40 -38.81 7.29
N PRO A 49 8.87 -37.89 8.12
CA PRO A 49 7.46 -37.51 8.05
C PRO A 49 7.11 -37.06 6.63
N ALA A 50 5.86 -37.29 6.22
CA ALA A 50 5.40 -36.83 4.91
C ALA A 50 5.32 -35.30 4.88
N SER A 51 5.73 -34.70 3.78
CA SER A 51 5.43 -33.29 3.49
C SER A 51 3.92 -33.11 3.43
N SER A 52 3.37 -32.18 4.21
CA SER A 52 2.05 -31.63 3.96
C SER A 52 1.99 -31.13 2.51
N LYS A 53 0.87 -31.41 1.82
CA LYS A 53 0.67 -30.90 0.46
C LYS A 53 0.41 -29.41 0.58
N VAL A 54 1.13 -28.60 -0.21
CA VAL A 54 0.73 -27.20 -0.45
C VAL A 54 -0.62 -27.25 -1.16
N GLN A 55 -1.69 -26.93 -0.42
CA GLN A 55 -3.02 -26.79 -0.98
C GLN A 55 -3.15 -25.37 -1.52
N LYS A 56 -3.66 -25.25 -2.76
CA LYS A 56 -3.90 -23.95 -3.39
C LYS A 56 -4.98 -23.20 -2.61
N ARG A 57 -4.83 -21.88 -2.47
CA ARG A 57 -5.85 -20.98 -1.88
C ARG A 57 -7.20 -21.24 -2.56
N PRO A 58 -8.29 -21.56 -1.82
CA PRO A 58 -9.63 -21.37 -2.34
C PRO A 58 -9.88 -19.85 -2.51
N ALA A 59 -10.79 -19.46 -3.41
CA ALA A 59 -11.20 -18.07 -3.52
C ALA A 59 -12.16 -17.72 -2.36
N ALA A 60 -11.88 -16.63 -1.64
CA ALA A 60 -12.62 -16.21 -0.45
C ALA A 60 -14.12 -15.98 -0.72
N ALA A 61 -14.96 -16.35 0.24
CA ALA A 61 -16.38 -16.59 0.01
C ALA A 61 -17.27 -15.37 0.30
N LYS A 62 -17.07 -14.28 -0.46
CA LYS A 62 -18.04 -13.18 -0.70
C LYS A 62 -18.87 -12.71 0.52
N ALA A 63 -18.45 -11.62 1.14
CA ALA A 63 -19.36 -10.79 1.94
C ALA A 63 -20.60 -10.39 1.12
N ALA A 64 -21.74 -11.03 1.36
CA ALA A 64 -22.92 -10.93 0.52
C ALA A 64 -23.73 -9.65 0.81
N LEU A 65 -23.30 -8.54 0.19
CA LEU A 65 -24.07 -7.28 0.15
C LEU A 65 -25.53 -7.56 -0.24
N LYS A 66 -26.45 -7.35 0.70
CA LYS A 66 -27.89 -7.57 0.52
C LYS A 66 -28.43 -6.57 -0.50
N ARG A 67 -28.58 -7.03 -1.75
CA ARG A 67 -29.16 -6.25 -2.85
C ARG A 67 -30.49 -5.61 -2.42
N PRO A 68 -30.65 -4.27 -2.54
CA PRO A 68 -31.96 -3.64 -2.38
C PRO A 68 -32.98 -4.24 -3.34
N ALA A 69 -34.26 -4.25 -2.93
CA ALA A 69 -35.36 -4.67 -3.80
C ALA A 69 -35.45 -3.75 -5.03
N ALA A 70 -35.91 -4.30 -6.16
CA ALA A 70 -35.89 -3.61 -7.46
C ALA A 70 -36.65 -2.28 -7.44
N MET A 71 -35.91 -1.17 -7.40
CA MET A 71 -36.49 0.17 -7.37
C MET A 71 -37.09 0.52 -8.73
N LYS A 72 -38.31 1.08 -8.74
CA LYS A 72 -39.02 1.41 -9.98
C LYS A 72 -38.26 2.47 -10.77
N GLN A 73 -37.97 2.18 -12.04
CA GLN A 73 -37.32 3.13 -12.95
C GLN A 73 -38.14 4.42 -13.03
N THR A 74 -37.55 5.51 -12.52
CA THR A 74 -38.09 6.86 -12.64
C THR A 74 -37.50 7.50 -13.90
N PRO A 75 -38.24 8.30 -14.69
CA PRO A 75 -37.72 8.84 -15.95
C PRO A 75 -36.44 9.65 -15.75
N ALA A 76 -35.41 9.36 -16.54
CA ALA A 76 -34.12 10.03 -16.48
C ALA A 76 -34.29 11.54 -16.70
N LYS A 77 -34.04 12.34 -15.67
CA LYS A 77 -33.94 13.79 -15.79
C LYS A 77 -32.76 14.11 -16.71
N LYS A 78 -32.95 15.05 -17.65
CA LYS A 78 -31.81 15.56 -18.44
C LYS A 78 -30.77 16.14 -17.49
N ALA A 79 -29.52 15.68 -17.60
CA ALA A 79 -28.42 16.23 -16.83
C ALA A 79 -28.34 17.75 -17.06
N LYS A 80 -28.29 18.52 -15.97
CA LYS A 80 -27.96 19.94 -16.05
C LYS A 80 -26.48 20.04 -16.40
N THR A 81 -26.12 20.84 -17.38
CA THR A 81 -24.73 21.26 -17.60
C THR A 81 -24.31 22.17 -16.44
N VAL A 82 -23.65 21.58 -15.45
CA VAL A 82 -22.93 22.32 -14.40
C VAL A 82 -21.80 23.11 -15.08
N ALA A 83 -21.68 24.40 -14.76
CA ALA A 83 -20.56 25.20 -15.25
C ALA A 83 -19.29 24.76 -14.52
N THR A 84 -18.31 24.25 -15.24
CA THR A 84 -17.02 23.86 -14.66
C THR A 84 -16.22 25.08 -14.22
N ASP A 85 -15.65 24.98 -13.02
CA ASP A 85 -14.69 25.97 -12.51
C ASP A 85 -13.50 26.11 -13.50
N PRO A 86 -13.05 27.33 -13.86
CA PRO A 86 -11.96 27.51 -14.82
C PRO A 86 -10.70 26.69 -14.51
N VAL A 87 -10.37 26.48 -13.23
CA VAL A 87 -9.21 25.66 -12.82
C VAL A 87 -9.34 24.20 -13.27
N LEU A 88 -10.57 23.67 -13.35
CA LEU A 88 -10.85 22.32 -13.83
C LEU A 88 -10.86 22.22 -15.37
N GLN A 89 -11.04 23.33 -16.09
CA GLN A 89 -11.00 23.34 -17.56
C GLN A 89 -9.56 23.17 -18.09
N GLU A 90 -8.55 23.54 -17.29
CA GLU A 90 -7.13 23.29 -17.55
C GLU A 90 -6.66 21.87 -17.16
N LEU A 91 -7.48 21.09 -16.46
CA LEU A 91 -7.15 19.73 -16.05
C LEU A 91 -7.23 18.77 -17.24
N ARG A 92 -6.11 18.10 -17.53
CA ARG A 92 -6.00 17.08 -18.59
C ARG A 92 -5.58 15.75 -18.00
N ALA A 93 -6.38 14.73 -18.27
CA ALA A 93 -6.21 13.38 -17.79
C ALA A 93 -5.44 12.49 -18.77
N TRP A 94 -4.67 11.56 -18.22
CA TRP A 94 -3.92 10.55 -18.97
C TRP A 94 -4.29 9.18 -18.42
N VAL A 95 -4.94 8.38 -19.28
CA VAL A 95 -5.39 7.02 -18.92
C VAL A 95 -4.28 6.04 -19.27
N VAL A 96 -3.60 5.52 -18.25
CA VAL A 96 -2.62 4.43 -18.35
C VAL A 96 -3.37 3.19 -18.84
N ASN A 97 -3.15 2.83 -20.11
CA ASN A 97 -3.81 1.68 -20.72
C ASN A 97 -2.81 0.86 -21.55
N LEU A 98 -2.84 -0.45 -21.35
CA LEU A 98 -2.01 -1.38 -22.12
C LEU A 98 -2.48 -1.44 -23.57
N GLU A 99 -1.53 -1.48 -24.53
CA GLU A 99 -1.87 -1.51 -25.95
C GLU A 99 -2.80 -2.69 -26.28
N ARG A 100 -2.52 -3.86 -25.67
CA ARG A 100 -3.28 -5.11 -25.76
C ARG A 100 -4.69 -5.07 -25.12
N ARG A 101 -5.07 -4.00 -24.42
CA ARG A 101 -6.38 -3.84 -23.74
C ARG A 101 -7.28 -2.76 -24.39
N PRO A 102 -7.66 -2.90 -25.67
CA PRO A 102 -8.61 -1.97 -26.31
C PRO A 102 -10.03 -2.08 -25.73
N ASP A 103 -10.34 -3.20 -25.04
CA ASP A 103 -11.56 -3.41 -24.26
C ASP A 103 -11.65 -2.42 -23.09
N ARG A 104 -10.59 -2.34 -22.25
CA ARG A 104 -10.53 -1.39 -21.13
C ARG A 104 -10.50 0.05 -21.61
N TRP A 105 -9.71 0.36 -22.64
CA TRP A 105 -9.71 1.69 -23.25
C TRP A 105 -11.11 2.11 -23.73
N LYS A 106 -11.83 1.22 -24.44
CA LYS A 106 -13.20 1.50 -24.88
C LYS A 106 -14.15 1.71 -23.70
N ARG A 107 -14.06 0.88 -22.65
CA ARG A 107 -14.85 0.99 -21.41
C ARG A 107 -14.65 2.36 -20.76
N VAL A 108 -13.41 2.71 -20.43
CA VAL A 108 -13.06 3.97 -19.74
C VAL A 108 -13.34 5.18 -20.62
N ALA A 109 -13.01 5.16 -21.92
CA ALA A 109 -13.27 6.28 -22.82
C ALA A 109 -14.77 6.51 -23.08
N THR A 110 -15.62 5.48 -22.99
CA THR A 110 -17.08 5.64 -23.01
C THR A 110 -17.60 6.20 -21.69
N MET A 111 -17.09 5.70 -20.56
CA MET A 111 -17.46 6.16 -19.21
C MET A 111 -17.09 7.63 -19.00
N LEU A 112 -15.84 8.03 -19.22
CA LEU A 112 -15.39 9.42 -19.07
C LEU A 112 -16.18 10.40 -19.93
N LYS A 113 -16.57 10.01 -21.16
CA LYS A 113 -17.43 10.85 -22.03
C LYS A 113 -18.87 10.97 -21.56
N LYS A 114 -19.38 10.03 -20.75
CA LYS A 114 -20.71 10.08 -20.14
C LYS A 114 -20.69 10.85 -18.83
N GLU A 115 -19.77 10.51 -17.94
CA GLU A 115 -19.72 11.03 -16.57
C GLU A 115 -19.03 12.39 -16.48
N LEU A 116 -17.94 12.60 -17.24
CA LEU A 116 -17.11 13.80 -17.21
C LEU A 116 -16.96 14.41 -18.63
N PRO A 117 -18.07 14.81 -19.29
CA PRO A 117 -18.06 15.33 -20.67
C PRO A 117 -17.27 16.64 -20.84
N TRP A 118 -16.83 17.26 -19.74
CA TRP A 118 -15.97 18.44 -19.70
C TRP A 118 -14.47 18.12 -19.64
N LEU A 119 -14.08 16.89 -19.27
CA LEU A 119 -12.70 16.53 -19.01
C LEU A 119 -11.98 16.21 -20.32
N SER A 120 -10.86 16.90 -20.58
CA SER A 120 -9.92 16.53 -21.63
C SER A 120 -9.11 15.31 -21.19
N PHE A 121 -9.15 14.21 -21.94
CA PHE A 121 -8.44 12.99 -21.61
C PHE A 121 -7.84 12.27 -22.83
N GLU A 122 -6.68 11.63 -22.64
CA GLU A 122 -5.97 10.89 -23.69
C GLU A 122 -5.48 9.51 -23.21
N ARG A 123 -5.27 8.60 -24.16
CA ARG A 123 -4.70 7.26 -23.92
C ARG A 123 -3.18 7.39 -23.73
N PHE A 124 -2.68 7.08 -22.54
CA PHE A 124 -1.25 6.93 -22.29
C PHE A 124 -0.88 5.44 -22.44
N LEU A 125 -0.03 5.11 -23.41
CA LEU A 125 0.37 3.72 -23.64
C LEU A 125 1.22 3.20 -22.48
N ALA A 126 0.62 2.30 -21.70
CA ALA A 126 1.25 1.63 -20.58
C ALA A 126 2.37 0.68 -21.06
N SER A 127 3.36 0.46 -20.20
CA SER A 127 4.48 -0.43 -20.47
C SER A 127 4.12 -1.86 -20.12
N ASP A 128 4.13 -2.73 -21.12
CA ASP A 128 3.84 -4.14 -20.97
C ASP A 128 5.09 -4.89 -20.48
N GLY A 129 5.34 -4.90 -19.18
CA GLY A 129 6.46 -5.66 -18.58
C GLY A 129 6.35 -7.18 -18.70
N SER A 130 5.30 -7.71 -19.36
CA SER A 130 5.23 -9.11 -19.83
C SER A 130 5.73 -9.31 -21.27
N LYS A 131 6.10 -8.23 -21.97
CA LYS A 131 6.54 -8.21 -23.38
C LYS A 131 7.80 -7.36 -23.64
N MET A 132 8.04 -6.32 -22.85
CA MET A 132 9.21 -5.44 -22.97
C MET A 132 10.18 -5.61 -21.80
N THR A 133 11.48 -5.57 -22.09
CA THR A 133 12.50 -5.37 -21.06
C THR A 133 12.37 -3.95 -20.50
N ILE A 134 12.23 -3.84 -19.18
CA ILE A 134 12.22 -2.56 -18.47
C ILE A 134 13.61 -2.39 -17.82
N PRO A 135 14.30 -1.25 -18.02
CA PRO A 135 15.63 -1.01 -17.45
C PRO A 135 15.61 -1.04 -15.91
N GLU A 136 16.71 -1.43 -15.28
CA GLU A 136 16.81 -1.52 -13.81
C GLU A 136 17.00 -0.15 -13.16
N GLU A 137 17.68 0.75 -13.87
CA GLU A 137 17.85 2.17 -13.55
C GLU A 137 16.53 2.97 -13.62
N ASP A 138 15.53 2.48 -14.36
CA ASP A 138 14.16 3.01 -14.31
C ASP A 138 13.39 2.34 -13.15
N ILE A 139 13.23 1.01 -13.18
CA ILE A 139 12.48 0.25 -12.18
C ILE A 139 13.28 -1.00 -11.77
N ALA A 140 13.52 -1.20 -10.47
CA ALA A 140 14.34 -2.33 -10.01
C ALA A 140 13.71 -3.71 -10.35
N VAL A 141 14.53 -4.76 -10.38
CA VAL A 141 14.03 -6.15 -10.50
C VAL A 141 13.60 -6.70 -9.14
N LYS A 142 14.27 -6.26 -8.06
CA LYS A 142 14.05 -6.73 -6.69
C LYS A 142 13.55 -5.58 -5.80
N TRP A 143 12.75 -5.91 -4.80
CA TRP A 143 12.34 -5.00 -3.74
C TRP A 143 12.28 -5.69 -2.38
N SER A 144 12.19 -4.89 -1.31
CA SER A 144 12.00 -5.39 0.06
C SER A 144 10.65 -4.94 0.60
N THR A 145 9.84 -5.88 1.09
CA THR A 145 8.55 -5.58 1.73
C THR A 145 8.68 -4.93 3.11
N SER A 146 9.90 -4.72 3.63
CA SER A 146 10.18 -4.11 4.95
C SER A 146 9.46 -2.78 5.16
N ARG A 147 9.43 -1.92 4.13
CA ARG A 147 8.69 -0.65 4.14
C ARG A 147 7.18 -0.83 4.19
N ASN A 148 6.65 -1.90 3.60
CA ASN A 148 5.23 -2.26 3.64
C ASN A 148 4.85 -2.86 5.00
N ALA A 149 5.72 -3.70 5.57
CA ALA A 149 5.53 -4.40 6.85
C ALA A 149 5.40 -3.49 8.09
N LEU A 150 5.78 -2.21 7.98
CA LEU A 150 5.53 -1.18 9.01
C LEU A 150 4.10 -0.64 9.01
N PHE A 151 3.31 -0.92 7.96
CA PHE A 151 1.96 -0.40 7.73
C PHE A 151 0.94 -1.49 7.36
N ALA A 152 1.39 -2.67 6.89
CA ALA A 152 0.53 -3.77 6.45
C ALA A 152 0.03 -4.64 7.62
N ASP A 153 -1.17 -5.19 7.47
CA ASP A 153 -1.89 -5.97 8.49
C ASP A 153 -1.43 -7.44 8.54
N TYR A 154 -0.11 -7.67 8.69
CA TYR A 154 0.49 -9.01 8.78
C TYR A 154 0.27 -9.65 10.15
N PHE A 155 -0.98 -9.76 10.60
CA PHE A 155 -1.34 -10.32 11.89
C PHE A 155 -1.93 -11.73 11.77
N GLU A 156 -1.54 -12.59 12.71
CA GLU A 156 -1.92 -14.00 12.76
C GLU A 156 -2.28 -14.41 14.20
N TRP A 157 -3.20 -15.36 14.30
CA TRP A 157 -3.47 -16.08 15.53
C TRP A 157 -2.41 -17.19 15.68
N VAL A 158 -1.68 -17.17 16.78
CA VAL A 158 -0.66 -18.17 17.12
C VAL A 158 -1.07 -18.96 18.36
N PHE A 159 -0.74 -20.25 18.38
CA PHE A 159 -0.90 -21.10 19.57
C PHE A 159 0.05 -20.67 20.70
N GLU A 160 -0.15 -21.22 21.90
CA GLU A 160 0.70 -20.92 23.07
C GLU A 160 2.18 -21.31 22.89
N ASP A 161 2.48 -22.28 22.01
CA ASP A 161 3.85 -22.66 21.64
C ASP A 161 4.51 -21.69 20.62
N GLY A 162 3.76 -20.69 20.15
CA GLY A 162 4.19 -19.70 19.17
C GLY A 162 4.07 -20.14 17.70
N SER A 163 3.53 -21.33 17.42
CA SER A 163 3.26 -21.75 16.05
C SER A 163 2.02 -21.04 15.47
N PRO A 164 2.03 -20.62 14.19
CA PRO A 164 0.90 -19.94 13.57
C PRO A 164 -0.24 -20.92 13.28
N TRP A 165 -1.48 -20.52 13.61
CA TRP A 165 -2.70 -21.24 13.28
C TRP A 165 -3.32 -20.71 11.98
N MET A 166 -3.64 -19.41 11.94
CA MET A 166 -4.40 -18.77 10.87
C MET A 166 -4.16 -17.26 10.85
N TRP A 167 -4.31 -16.60 9.69
CA TRP A 167 -4.28 -15.14 9.60
C TRP A 167 -5.46 -14.50 10.35
N ALA A 168 -5.26 -13.30 10.89
CA ALA A 168 -6.29 -12.60 11.67
C ALA A 168 -7.54 -12.26 10.84
N ALA A 169 -7.36 -11.94 9.55
CA ALA A 169 -8.44 -11.64 8.61
C ALA A 169 -9.24 -12.88 8.16
N ASP A 170 -8.64 -14.07 8.20
CA ASP A 170 -9.27 -15.33 7.76
C ASP A 170 -10.09 -15.98 8.91
N ALA A 171 -9.75 -15.67 10.17
CA ALA A 171 -10.33 -16.28 11.38
C ALA A 171 -11.87 -16.18 11.57
N PRO A 172 -12.62 -15.20 11.01
CA PRO A 172 -14.08 -15.19 11.07
C PRO A 172 -14.77 -15.88 9.88
N GLU A 173 -14.05 -16.38 8.86
CA GLU A 173 -14.67 -17.20 7.80
C GLU A 173 -14.95 -18.65 8.30
N GLU A 174 -15.92 -19.34 7.68
CA GLU A 174 -16.35 -20.68 8.12
C GLU A 174 -15.31 -21.78 7.78
N ASP A 175 -14.31 -21.99 8.65
CA ASP A 175 -13.37 -23.11 8.50
C ASP A 175 -14.07 -24.47 8.73
N ASP A 176 -14.07 -25.37 7.74
CA ASP A 176 -14.68 -26.73 7.79
C ASP A 176 -14.26 -27.59 9.00
N ASN A 177 -13.08 -27.33 9.57
CA ASN A 177 -12.39 -28.16 10.56
C ASN A 177 -12.34 -27.52 11.96
N TRP A 178 -12.49 -26.20 12.06
CA TRP A 178 -12.34 -25.42 13.29
C TRP A 178 -13.57 -24.56 13.63
N ILE A 179 -13.65 -24.14 14.88
CA ILE A 179 -14.55 -23.08 15.37
C ILE A 179 -13.67 -22.11 16.15
N PHE A 180 -13.58 -20.87 15.71
CA PHE A 180 -12.91 -19.80 16.44
C PHE A 180 -13.91 -19.05 17.33
N GLN A 181 -13.43 -18.57 18.48
CA GLN A 181 -14.12 -17.63 19.34
C GLN A 181 -13.07 -16.69 19.94
N GLU A 182 -13.21 -15.38 19.71
CA GLU A 182 -12.36 -14.36 20.34
C GLU A 182 -12.82 -14.02 21.78
N ASP A 183 -11.86 -13.70 22.64
CA ASP A 183 -12.08 -13.24 24.01
C ASP A 183 -12.29 -11.71 24.04
N GLY A 184 -13.52 -11.24 23.87
CA GLY A 184 -13.85 -9.82 24.04
C GLY A 184 -15.00 -9.34 23.14
N PRO A 185 -15.14 -8.02 22.96
CA PRO A 185 -15.97 -7.46 21.90
C PRO A 185 -15.30 -7.68 20.53
N GLU A 186 -16.13 -7.86 19.51
CA GLU A 186 -15.70 -7.91 18.11
C GLU A 186 -15.26 -6.51 17.64
N PHE A 187 -14.15 -6.44 16.89
CA PHE A 187 -13.59 -5.19 16.36
C PHE A 187 -13.49 -5.24 14.83
N SER A 188 -13.93 -4.19 14.15
CA SER A 188 -13.93 -4.07 12.68
C SER A 188 -12.56 -4.28 12.04
N TYR A 189 -11.50 -3.80 12.70
CA TYR A 189 -10.13 -4.02 12.27
C TYR A 189 -9.24 -4.51 13.41
N VAL A 190 -8.14 -5.17 13.04
CA VAL A 190 -7.13 -5.69 13.98
C VAL A 190 -6.53 -4.57 14.83
N ARG A 191 -6.33 -3.39 14.20
CA ARG A 191 -5.74 -2.15 14.75
C ARG A 191 -6.57 -1.46 15.83
N ASP A 192 -7.90 -1.55 15.77
CA ASP A 192 -8.80 -0.71 16.59
C ASP A 192 -8.89 -1.19 18.05
N ALA A 193 -8.41 -2.41 18.32
CA ALA A 193 -8.41 -2.98 19.66
C ALA A 193 -7.36 -2.30 20.56
N PRO A 194 -7.71 -1.91 21.80
CA PRO A 194 -6.78 -1.24 22.74
C PRO A 194 -5.48 -2.00 23.10
N SER A 195 -5.34 -3.25 22.66
CA SER A 195 -4.21 -4.14 22.88
C SER A 195 -3.52 -4.61 21.58
N PHE A 196 -3.46 -3.74 20.58
CA PHE A 196 -2.67 -3.95 19.35
C PHE A 196 -1.17 -4.04 19.67
N ASP A 197 -0.61 -3.01 20.32
CA ASP A 197 0.77 -2.97 20.83
C ASP A 197 0.86 -3.11 22.37
N THR A 198 -0.27 -3.03 23.10
CA THR A 198 -0.24 -3.09 24.57
C THR A 198 -0.35 -4.53 25.10
N GLN A 199 0.41 -4.84 26.15
CA GLN A 199 0.31 -6.11 26.87
C GLN A 199 -0.90 -6.07 27.82
N PRO A 200 -1.71 -7.14 27.91
CA PRO A 200 -1.60 -8.43 27.21
C PRO A 200 -2.22 -8.41 25.80
N PRO A 201 -1.72 -9.24 24.85
CA PRO A 201 -2.28 -9.35 23.51
C PRO A 201 -3.71 -9.95 23.51
N ARG A 202 -4.48 -9.68 22.45
CA ARG A 202 -5.79 -10.30 22.17
C ARG A 202 -5.70 -11.84 22.21
N LYS A 203 -6.76 -12.49 22.66
CA LYS A 203 -6.84 -13.94 22.86
C LYS A 203 -8.10 -14.53 22.24
N GLY A 204 -8.09 -15.83 22.01
CA GLY A 204 -9.28 -16.58 21.66
C GLY A 204 -9.08 -18.08 21.84
N THR A 205 -10.17 -18.82 21.70
CA THR A 205 -10.17 -20.28 21.76
C THR A 205 -10.53 -20.85 20.39
N VAL A 206 -9.69 -21.74 19.85
CA VAL A 206 -10.04 -22.57 18.69
C VAL A 206 -10.47 -23.95 19.14
N THR A 207 -11.60 -24.43 18.61
CA THR A 207 -12.15 -25.77 18.88
C THR A 207 -12.15 -26.59 17.59
N LYS A 208 -11.54 -27.77 17.62
CA LYS A 208 -11.45 -28.67 16.46
C LYS A 208 -12.73 -29.47 16.28
N LYS A 209 -13.48 -29.23 15.20
CA LYS A 209 -14.81 -29.81 14.93
C LYS A 209 -14.84 -31.34 14.97
N SER A 210 -13.75 -32.00 14.57
CA SER A 210 -13.66 -33.47 14.49
C SER A 210 -13.31 -34.19 15.79
N THR A 211 -12.85 -33.48 16.84
CA THR A 211 -12.39 -34.08 18.11
C THR A 211 -12.92 -33.38 19.35
N GLY A 212 -13.41 -32.14 19.25
CA GLY A 212 -13.78 -31.30 20.39
C GLY A 212 -12.57 -30.73 21.15
N GLU A 213 -11.34 -31.00 20.70
CA GLU A 213 -10.12 -30.47 21.30
C GLU A 213 -10.11 -28.93 21.23
N LYS A 214 -9.80 -28.28 22.36
CA LYS A 214 -9.72 -26.82 22.48
C LYS A 214 -8.28 -26.39 22.70
N PHE A 215 -7.87 -25.33 22.00
CA PHE A 215 -6.55 -24.73 22.09
C PHE A 215 -6.69 -23.23 22.30
N GLN A 216 -5.83 -22.66 23.14
CA GLN A 216 -5.71 -21.22 23.28
C GLN A 216 -4.87 -20.67 22.14
N VAL A 217 -5.33 -19.57 21.55
CA VAL A 217 -4.57 -18.76 20.59
C VAL A 217 -4.49 -17.33 21.09
N ARG A 218 -3.43 -16.63 20.70
CA ARG A 218 -3.27 -15.19 20.89
C ARG A 218 -3.00 -14.53 19.55
N LEU A 219 -3.40 -13.29 19.40
CA LEU A 219 -2.99 -12.48 18.26
C LEU A 219 -1.48 -12.20 18.36
N SER A 220 -0.84 -12.13 17.20
CA SER A 220 0.57 -11.75 17.05
C SER A 220 0.77 -11.06 15.71
N PHE A 221 1.65 -10.06 15.64
CA PHE A 221 2.27 -9.75 14.36
C PHE A 221 3.08 -10.97 13.90
N ALA A 222 2.98 -11.32 12.62
CA ALA A 222 3.67 -12.44 12.01
C ALA A 222 5.17 -12.13 11.88
N GLN A 223 5.93 -12.41 12.93
CA GLN A 223 7.30 -11.93 13.14
C GLN A 223 8.26 -12.20 11.96
N ARG A 224 8.00 -13.24 11.15
CA ARG A 224 8.73 -13.56 9.90
C ARG A 224 8.67 -12.47 8.82
N PHE A 225 7.74 -11.51 8.91
CA PHE A 225 7.62 -10.39 7.97
C PHE A 225 8.15 -9.05 8.50
N ARG A 226 8.52 -8.95 9.79
CA ARG A 226 8.84 -7.64 10.42
C ARG A 226 10.02 -6.94 9.75
N ASP A 227 11.06 -7.70 9.42
CA ASP A 227 12.28 -7.18 8.79
C ASP A 227 12.14 -7.11 7.24
N GLY A 228 10.94 -7.39 6.73
CA GLY A 228 10.62 -7.54 5.31
C GLY A 228 11.01 -8.90 4.73
N GLN A 229 10.61 -9.09 3.48
CA GLN A 229 11.03 -10.18 2.59
C GLN A 229 11.57 -9.57 1.31
N GLU A 230 12.57 -10.19 0.69
CA GLU A 230 13.05 -9.79 -0.64
C GLU A 230 12.24 -10.53 -1.72
N GLN A 231 11.72 -9.76 -2.68
CA GLN A 231 10.78 -10.21 -3.70
C GLN A 231 11.23 -9.71 -5.08
N LEU A 232 11.05 -10.55 -6.11
CA LEU A 232 11.15 -10.14 -7.51
C LEU A 232 9.87 -9.39 -7.90
N MET A 233 9.98 -8.13 -8.34
CA MET A 233 8.80 -7.42 -8.86
C MET A 233 8.29 -8.13 -10.13
N SER A 234 6.98 -8.35 -10.20
CA SER A 234 6.35 -9.01 -11.35
C SER A 234 6.41 -8.15 -12.61
N GLY A 235 6.24 -8.78 -13.78
CA GLY A 235 6.15 -8.04 -15.04
C GLY A 235 5.00 -7.02 -15.07
N GLY A 236 3.92 -7.28 -14.33
CA GLY A 236 2.81 -6.34 -14.16
C GLY A 236 3.21 -5.15 -13.27
N GLU A 237 3.83 -5.41 -12.12
CA GLU A 237 4.29 -4.37 -11.19
C GLU A 237 5.34 -3.45 -11.82
N ARG A 238 6.36 -4.02 -12.51
CA ARG A 238 7.37 -3.21 -13.22
C ARG A 238 6.75 -2.44 -14.38
N GLY A 239 5.79 -3.03 -15.10
CA GLY A 239 5.05 -2.38 -16.19
C GLY A 239 4.19 -1.20 -15.74
N CYS A 240 3.46 -1.38 -14.64
CA CYS A 240 2.74 -0.32 -13.94
C CYS A 240 3.72 0.79 -13.51
N ALA A 241 4.72 0.48 -12.70
CA ALA A 241 5.66 1.47 -12.17
C ALA A 241 6.42 2.25 -13.27
N HIS A 242 6.83 1.61 -14.36
CA HIS A 242 7.43 2.30 -15.52
C HIS A 242 6.43 3.20 -16.27
N SER A 243 5.14 2.90 -16.23
CA SER A 243 4.11 3.77 -16.81
C SER A 243 3.91 5.04 -15.98
N HIS A 244 3.84 4.89 -14.65
CA HIS A 244 3.76 6.03 -13.75
C HIS A 244 5.03 6.87 -13.74
N LEU A 245 6.23 6.27 -13.77
CA LEU A 245 7.51 6.99 -13.91
C LEU A 245 7.54 7.87 -15.18
N ARG A 246 7.08 7.36 -16.32
CA ARG A 246 6.96 8.15 -17.57
C ARG A 246 5.89 9.25 -17.47
N LEU A 247 4.80 9.03 -16.73
CA LEU A 247 3.82 10.08 -16.43
C LEU A 247 4.36 11.13 -15.44
N TRP A 248 5.24 10.79 -14.51
CA TRP A 248 5.91 11.76 -13.65
C TRP A 248 6.87 12.64 -14.46
N ARG A 249 7.59 12.06 -15.44
CA ARG A 249 8.40 12.82 -16.42
C ARG A 249 7.53 13.85 -17.16
N LEU A 250 6.40 13.41 -17.73
CA LEU A 250 5.42 14.28 -18.41
C LEU A 250 4.82 15.36 -17.47
N ALA A 251 4.46 15.01 -16.24
CA ALA A 251 3.86 15.93 -15.28
C ALA A 251 4.85 16.97 -14.73
N ALA A 252 6.16 16.67 -14.73
CA ALA A 252 7.20 17.61 -14.33
C ALA A 252 7.47 18.71 -15.39
N GLU A 253 7.09 18.48 -16.64
CA GLU A 253 7.21 19.43 -17.75
C GLU A 253 5.99 20.35 -17.91
N ARG A 254 4.82 19.94 -17.40
CA ARG A 254 3.56 20.70 -17.46
C ARG A 254 3.45 21.72 -16.34
N GLU A 255 2.88 22.90 -16.60
CA GLU A 255 2.55 23.89 -15.55
C GLU A 255 1.28 23.49 -14.80
N GLN A 256 0.26 23.05 -15.53
CA GLN A 256 -1.02 22.56 -15.02
C GLN A 256 -0.87 21.19 -14.34
N PRO A 257 -1.66 20.91 -13.28
CA PRO A 257 -1.78 19.56 -12.72
C PRO A 257 -2.13 18.50 -13.77
N THR A 258 -1.65 17.28 -13.51
CA THR A 258 -1.90 16.10 -14.34
C THR A 258 -2.82 15.16 -13.57
N LEU A 259 -4.00 14.87 -14.12
CA LEU A 259 -4.82 13.77 -13.63
C LEU A 259 -4.30 12.48 -14.26
N VAL A 260 -3.92 11.51 -13.42
CA VAL A 260 -3.55 10.15 -13.81
C VAL A 260 -4.73 9.25 -13.49
N LEU A 261 -5.06 8.37 -14.43
CA LEU A 261 -6.10 7.33 -14.30
C LEU A 261 -5.52 6.00 -14.80
N GLU A 262 -5.86 4.89 -14.18
CA GLU A 262 -5.61 3.54 -14.73
C GLU A 262 -6.81 3.08 -15.58
N ASP A 263 -6.66 1.97 -16.33
CA ASP A 263 -7.69 1.52 -17.30
C ASP A 263 -8.79 0.62 -16.71
N ASP A 264 -8.65 0.29 -15.44
CA ASP A 264 -9.60 -0.40 -14.55
C ASP A 264 -10.50 0.56 -13.76
N VAL A 265 -10.14 1.85 -13.64
CA VAL A 265 -10.91 2.89 -12.90
C VAL A 265 -12.40 2.86 -13.21
N HIS A 266 -13.22 3.10 -12.19
CA HIS A 266 -14.67 3.19 -12.27
C HIS A 266 -15.17 4.51 -11.67
N LEU A 267 -15.98 5.23 -12.43
CA LEU A 267 -16.66 6.44 -12.01
C LEU A 267 -18.16 6.26 -12.25
N THR A 268 -18.96 6.47 -11.21
CA THR A 268 -20.44 6.47 -11.27
C THR A 268 -20.98 7.56 -10.37
N PHE A 269 -21.31 8.71 -10.97
CA PHE A 269 -21.99 9.80 -10.26
C PHE A 269 -23.50 9.66 -10.43
N ASP A 270 -24.22 9.47 -9.32
CA ASP A 270 -25.67 9.71 -9.24
C ASP A 270 -25.96 10.62 -8.04
N ARG A 271 -25.40 11.84 -8.10
CA ARG A 271 -25.31 12.80 -7.00
C ARG A 271 -25.90 14.15 -7.42
N ASN A 272 -26.61 14.83 -6.50
CA ASN A 272 -27.17 16.17 -6.70
C ASN A 272 -26.65 17.09 -5.58
N GLY A 273 -25.70 17.97 -5.88
CA GLY A 273 -25.12 18.91 -4.92
C GLY A 273 -23.99 19.74 -5.54
N ASP A 274 -23.47 20.68 -4.78
CA ASP A 274 -22.26 21.44 -5.12
C ASP A 274 -21.02 20.70 -4.59
N LEU A 275 -19.95 20.65 -5.39
CA LEU A 275 -18.72 19.92 -5.05
C LEU A 275 -17.77 20.79 -4.23
N GLY A 276 -17.07 20.18 -3.28
CA GLY A 276 -16.07 20.83 -2.44
C GLY A 276 -14.92 21.48 -3.21
N LYS A 277 -14.35 22.54 -2.63
CA LYS A 277 -13.18 23.25 -3.17
C LYS A 277 -12.07 23.26 -2.12
N MET A 278 -10.83 23.09 -2.57
CA MET A 278 -9.65 23.11 -1.71
C MET A 278 -8.56 23.96 -2.36
N ASN A 279 -7.99 24.91 -1.61
CA ASN A 279 -7.01 25.90 -2.10
C ASN A 279 -5.58 25.65 -1.58
N GLY A 280 -5.32 24.46 -1.04
CA GLY A 280 -4.04 24.05 -0.45
C GLY A 280 -3.01 23.56 -1.47
N LYS A 281 -1.73 23.53 -1.04
CA LYS A 281 -0.59 23.09 -1.87
C LYS A 281 -0.33 21.59 -1.73
N ALA A 282 -1.17 20.78 -2.38
CA ALA A 282 -0.95 19.34 -2.51
C ALA A 282 0.16 19.00 -3.54
N ASP A 283 0.95 17.97 -3.25
CA ASP A 283 1.81 17.34 -4.26
C ASP A 283 1.04 16.28 -5.05
N VAL A 284 0.26 15.48 -4.33
CA VAL A 284 -0.60 14.40 -4.83
C VAL A 284 -1.94 14.45 -4.13
N VAL A 285 -3.03 14.21 -4.86
CA VAL A 285 -4.36 13.92 -4.31
C VAL A 285 -4.87 12.61 -4.90
N TYR A 286 -4.95 11.55 -4.10
CA TYR A 286 -5.56 10.27 -4.51
C TYR A 286 -7.08 10.44 -4.59
N LEU A 287 -7.70 9.98 -5.70
CA LEU A 287 -9.15 10.09 -5.91
C LEU A 287 -9.90 8.80 -5.54
N GLY A 288 -9.21 7.66 -5.59
CA GLY A 288 -9.60 6.40 -4.96
C GLY A 288 -8.39 5.88 -4.19
N TRP A 289 -8.59 5.34 -2.99
CA TRP A 289 -7.49 5.06 -2.05
C TRP A 289 -7.79 3.90 -1.12
N SER A 290 -6.74 3.32 -0.55
CA SER A 290 -6.82 2.44 0.63
C SER A 290 -5.64 2.68 1.57
N GLY A 291 -5.84 2.57 2.88
CA GLY A 291 -4.80 2.70 3.90
C GLY A 291 -4.84 3.97 4.74
N TRP A 292 -3.68 4.33 5.28
CA TRP A 292 -3.53 5.20 6.46
C TRP A 292 -3.54 6.70 6.11
N ARG A 293 -4.43 7.46 6.77
CA ARG A 293 -4.73 8.86 6.50
C ARG A 293 -5.38 9.54 7.72
N GLY A 294 -5.66 10.84 7.65
CA GLY A 294 -6.29 11.59 8.76
C GLY A 294 -7.49 10.88 9.39
N GLY A 295 -7.60 10.96 10.73
CA GLY A 295 -8.52 10.15 11.53
C GLY A 295 -8.02 8.74 11.87
N ASN A 296 -7.23 8.12 10.99
CA ASN A 296 -6.69 6.76 11.14
C ASN A 296 -5.25 6.70 10.61
N PHE A 297 -4.34 7.30 11.38
CA PHE A 297 -2.89 7.26 11.17
C PHE A 297 -2.26 6.09 11.93
N MET A 298 -1.17 5.54 11.40
CA MET A 298 -0.40 4.46 12.01
C MET A 298 0.73 5.01 12.90
N HIS A 299 1.61 5.84 12.34
CA HIS A 299 2.79 6.39 13.04
C HIS A 299 2.77 7.92 13.09
N MET A 300 2.15 8.56 12.11
CA MET A 300 1.93 10.01 12.11
C MET A 300 0.98 10.41 13.24
N LYS A 301 1.32 11.49 13.94
CA LYS A 301 0.36 12.18 14.81
C LYS A 301 -0.44 13.15 13.97
N GLU A 302 -1.74 13.22 14.23
CA GLU A 302 -2.58 14.25 13.63
C GLU A 302 -2.06 15.64 14.00
N SER A 303 -2.00 16.52 12.99
CA SER A 303 -1.50 17.88 13.15
C SER A 303 -2.65 18.87 13.15
N GLU A 304 -2.84 19.56 14.27
CA GLU A 304 -3.76 20.69 14.36
C GLU A 304 -3.37 21.78 13.36
N GLY A 305 -4.33 22.28 12.58
CA GLY A 305 -4.20 23.53 11.82
C GLY A 305 -3.61 23.47 10.40
N THR A 306 -3.57 22.32 9.73
CA THR A 306 -3.11 22.24 8.31
C THR A 306 -4.23 22.29 7.26
N LEU A 307 -5.47 22.00 7.65
CA LEU A 307 -6.69 22.07 6.83
C LEU A 307 -7.82 22.72 7.64
N SER A 308 -8.77 23.40 6.99
CA SER A 308 -9.97 23.87 7.69
C SER A 308 -10.95 22.72 7.99
N ALA A 309 -11.93 22.95 8.85
CA ALA A 309 -12.99 21.97 9.11
C ALA A 309 -13.85 21.69 7.87
N GLU A 310 -13.91 22.60 6.90
CA GLU A 310 -14.58 22.44 5.61
C GLU A 310 -13.70 21.64 4.62
N ASP A 311 -12.40 21.95 4.51
CA ASP A 311 -11.48 21.15 3.67
C ASP A 311 -11.47 19.67 4.11
N ARG A 312 -11.55 19.43 5.43
CA ARG A 312 -11.52 18.08 6.02
C ARG A 312 -12.71 17.17 5.64
N SER A 313 -13.85 17.70 5.21
CA SER A 313 -14.94 16.87 4.69
C SER A 313 -14.74 16.45 3.23
N PHE A 314 -13.74 16.99 2.53
CA PHE A 314 -13.44 16.70 1.14
C PHE A 314 -12.05 16.06 0.93
N VAL A 315 -11.07 16.39 1.78
CA VAL A 315 -9.73 15.80 1.73
C VAL A 315 -9.15 15.55 3.12
N GLN A 316 -8.42 14.45 3.26
CA GLN A 316 -7.61 14.18 4.45
C GLN A 316 -6.15 13.94 4.10
N LYS A 317 -5.26 14.28 5.03
CA LYS A 317 -3.81 14.09 4.87
C LYS A 317 -3.49 12.60 4.77
N ALA A 318 -2.78 12.18 3.72
CA ALA A 318 -2.35 10.79 3.57
C ALA A 318 -1.02 10.55 4.29
N GLU A 319 -0.89 9.39 4.95
CA GLU A 319 0.36 8.89 5.52
C GLU A 319 0.93 7.75 4.65
N TYR A 320 0.20 6.65 4.50
CA TYR A 320 0.65 5.47 3.75
C TYR A 320 -0.55 4.82 3.06
N VAL A 321 -0.74 5.18 1.79
CA VAL A 321 -1.94 4.86 0.99
C VAL A 321 -1.53 4.07 -0.25
N TRP A 322 -2.19 2.92 -0.45
CA TRP A 322 -2.04 2.05 -1.62
C TRP A 322 -3.09 2.37 -2.71
N THR A 323 -2.93 1.69 -3.86
CA THR A 323 -3.53 1.95 -5.19
C THR A 323 -3.10 3.26 -5.86
N THR A 324 -2.99 3.22 -7.18
CA THR A 324 -2.69 4.36 -8.07
C THR A 324 -3.80 4.61 -9.11
N VAL A 325 -4.93 3.89 -8.97
CA VAL A 325 -6.09 3.86 -9.88
C VAL A 325 -6.54 5.24 -10.38
N ALA A 326 -6.48 6.26 -9.52
CA ALA A 326 -6.64 7.65 -9.91
C ALA A 326 -5.95 8.60 -8.92
N TYR A 327 -5.17 9.56 -9.43
CA TYR A 327 -4.63 10.65 -8.62
C TYR A 327 -4.35 11.92 -9.45
N VAL A 328 -4.49 13.08 -8.81
CA VAL A 328 -4.00 14.37 -9.35
C VAL A 328 -2.58 14.60 -8.87
N LEU A 329 -1.68 14.93 -9.79
CA LEU A 329 -0.26 15.19 -9.55
C LEU A 329 0.11 16.63 -9.95
N SER A 330 0.68 17.39 -9.03
CA SER A 330 1.22 18.72 -9.35
C SER A 330 2.63 18.62 -9.94
N GLN A 331 3.08 19.64 -10.68
CA GLN A 331 4.45 19.70 -11.22
C GLN A 331 5.52 19.57 -10.11
N ALA A 332 5.24 20.12 -8.92
CA ALA A 332 6.12 20.02 -7.75
C ALA A 332 6.16 18.59 -7.19
N GLY A 333 5.01 17.92 -7.09
CA GLY A 333 4.92 16.51 -6.71
C GLY A 333 5.64 15.60 -7.70
N ALA A 334 5.48 15.85 -9.00
CA ALA A 334 6.17 15.12 -10.07
C ALA A 334 7.70 15.23 -9.93
N LYS A 335 8.21 16.46 -9.72
CA LYS A 335 9.65 16.71 -9.52
C LYS A 335 10.19 16.04 -8.24
N LYS A 336 9.40 15.95 -7.17
CA LYS A 336 9.75 15.21 -5.95
C LYS A 336 9.82 13.70 -6.19
N LEU A 337 8.83 13.12 -6.89
CA LEU A 337 8.82 11.70 -7.23
C LEU A 337 10.00 11.31 -8.15
N LEU A 338 10.33 12.16 -9.14
CA LEU A 338 11.52 11.95 -9.99
C LEU A 338 12.84 12.07 -9.22
N LEU A 339 12.93 12.96 -8.22
CA LEU A 339 14.10 13.05 -7.34
C LEU A 339 14.23 11.83 -6.44
N ALA A 340 13.12 11.31 -5.90
CA ALA A 340 13.09 10.08 -5.13
C ALA A 340 13.49 8.86 -5.97
N ALA A 341 13.01 8.79 -7.21
CA ALA A 341 13.31 7.73 -8.18
C ALA A 341 14.65 7.92 -8.92
N SER A 342 15.53 8.83 -8.49
CA SER A 342 16.76 9.19 -9.19
C SER A 342 17.79 8.07 -9.36
N ASN A 343 17.70 7.01 -8.55
CA ASN A 343 18.48 5.77 -8.72
C ASN A 343 17.69 4.68 -9.46
N SER A 344 16.39 4.53 -9.11
CA SER A 344 15.40 3.58 -9.64
C SER A 344 14.11 3.68 -8.80
N VAL A 345 12.95 3.33 -9.35
CA VAL A 345 11.76 3.01 -8.53
C VAL A 345 11.93 1.61 -7.94
N ASN A 346 12.14 1.54 -6.62
CA ASN A 346 12.71 0.36 -5.96
C ASN A 346 11.69 -0.59 -5.27
N GLN A 347 10.40 -0.43 -5.56
CA GLN A 347 9.26 -1.25 -5.09
C GLN A 347 8.03 -0.95 -5.99
N PRO A 348 6.91 -1.70 -5.90
CA PRO A 348 5.67 -1.37 -6.61
C PRO A 348 5.25 0.10 -6.37
N VAL A 349 4.64 0.73 -7.38
CA VAL A 349 4.51 2.19 -7.42
C VAL A 349 3.60 2.77 -6.33
N ASP A 350 2.53 2.05 -6.00
CA ASP A 350 1.66 2.33 -4.85
C ASP A 350 2.46 2.28 -3.55
N ASN A 351 3.20 1.20 -3.29
CA ASN A 351 4.12 1.14 -2.14
C ASN A 351 5.16 2.28 -2.16
N PHE A 352 5.67 2.68 -3.32
CA PHE A 352 6.71 3.72 -3.45
C PHE A 352 6.16 5.11 -3.10
N MET A 353 5.01 5.48 -3.66
CA MET A 353 4.33 6.75 -3.37
C MET A 353 3.83 6.80 -1.91
N ALA A 354 3.35 5.66 -1.37
CA ALA A 354 3.00 5.53 0.04
C ALA A 354 4.19 5.78 0.98
N TYR A 355 5.36 5.21 0.67
CA TYR A 355 6.56 5.42 1.48
C TYR A 355 7.06 6.86 1.42
N GLU A 356 7.15 7.47 0.23
CA GLU A 356 7.60 8.87 0.14
C GLU A 356 6.61 9.86 0.78
N ALA A 357 5.32 9.50 0.88
CA ALA A 357 4.35 10.20 1.71
C ALA A 357 4.62 10.03 3.22
N SER A 358 4.83 8.80 3.71
CA SER A 358 5.06 8.55 5.15
C SER A 358 6.39 9.13 5.65
N GLN A 359 7.40 9.25 4.77
CA GLN A 359 8.64 9.98 5.05
C GLN A 359 8.48 11.51 5.01
N GLY A 360 7.27 12.05 4.80
CA GLY A 360 6.97 13.49 4.76
C GLY A 360 7.53 14.23 3.54
N LYS A 361 8.10 13.51 2.56
CA LYS A 361 8.72 14.11 1.36
C LYS A 361 7.66 14.51 0.32
N LEU A 362 6.55 13.75 0.28
CA LEU A 362 5.43 13.96 -0.62
C LEU A 362 4.23 14.47 0.17
N ASN A 363 3.75 15.67 -0.15
CA ASN A 363 2.58 16.26 0.48
C ASN A 363 1.27 15.70 -0.12
N SER A 364 1.06 14.40 0.12
CA SER A 364 -0.09 13.64 -0.35
C SER A 364 -1.35 13.84 0.51
N TYR A 365 -2.50 13.80 -0.14
CA TYR A 365 -3.84 13.79 0.45
C TYR A 365 -4.70 12.72 -0.24
N VAL A 366 -5.78 12.29 0.41
CA VAL A 366 -6.86 11.52 -0.21
C VAL A 366 -8.11 12.41 -0.35
N CYS A 367 -8.89 12.25 -1.41
CA CYS A 367 -10.26 12.73 -1.44
C CYS A 367 -11.17 11.80 -0.63
N LEU A 368 -12.08 12.39 0.15
CA LEU A 368 -13.21 11.68 0.73
C LEU A 368 -14.42 11.75 -0.22
N ASP A 369 -15.29 10.73 -0.15
CA ASP A 369 -16.66 10.81 -0.68
C ASP A 369 -17.70 10.68 0.46
N GLU A 370 -18.96 10.98 0.16
CA GLU A 370 -20.09 10.87 1.10
C GLU A 370 -20.26 9.40 1.54
N GLY A 371 -19.95 9.13 2.80
CA GLY A 371 -19.91 7.78 3.38
C GLY A 371 -18.53 7.37 3.89
N ASP A 372 -17.46 8.11 3.56
CA ASP A 372 -16.14 7.90 4.15
C ASP A 372 -16.09 8.44 5.58
N GLU A 373 -15.98 7.54 6.57
CA GLU A 373 -15.76 7.84 7.98
C GLU A 373 -14.27 7.72 8.33
N ASP A 374 -13.84 8.14 9.53
CA ASP A 374 -12.45 7.93 9.98
C ASP A 374 -12.11 6.44 10.20
N SER A 375 -13.11 5.58 10.35
CA SER A 375 -12.98 4.12 10.35
C SER A 375 -12.71 3.52 8.95
N THR A 376 -13.02 4.23 7.86
CA THR A 376 -12.99 3.67 6.50
C THR A 376 -11.56 3.35 6.05
N TRP A 377 -11.29 2.07 5.76
CA TRP A 377 -9.99 1.60 5.27
C TRP A 377 -9.73 1.88 3.78
N ALA A 378 -10.78 1.97 2.96
CA ALA A 378 -10.68 2.24 1.53
C ALA A 378 -11.93 2.98 1.03
N GLY A 379 -11.74 3.98 0.16
CA GLY A 379 -12.81 4.90 -0.23
C GLY A 379 -12.37 5.93 -1.26
N GLY A 380 -13.02 7.10 -1.24
CA GLY A 380 -12.86 8.17 -2.23
C GLY A 380 -13.87 8.15 -3.37
N ILE A 381 -13.71 9.10 -4.29
CA ILE A 381 -14.69 9.46 -5.33
C ILE A 381 -14.61 8.60 -6.61
N VAL A 382 -13.69 7.64 -6.68
CA VAL A 382 -13.61 6.62 -7.75
C VAL A 382 -13.25 5.24 -7.18
N ASP A 383 -13.63 4.18 -7.88
CA ASP A 383 -13.42 2.78 -7.50
C ASP A 383 -12.59 2.02 -8.57
N GLN A 384 -12.18 0.77 -8.28
CA GLN A 384 -11.28 -0.05 -9.12
C GLN A 384 -11.98 -1.36 -9.57
N PHE A 385 -12.33 -1.45 -10.86
CA PHE A 385 -13.35 -2.39 -11.35
C PHE A 385 -12.98 -3.89 -11.27
N ASP A 386 -11.71 -4.23 -11.44
CA ASP A 386 -11.19 -5.61 -11.41
C ASP A 386 -10.06 -5.80 -10.38
N PHE A 387 -10.19 -5.16 -9.20
CA PHE A 387 -9.25 -5.27 -8.06
C PHE A 387 -8.99 -6.70 -7.56
N GLN A 388 -9.83 -7.69 -7.91
CA GLN A 388 -9.53 -9.11 -7.68
C GLN A 388 -9.53 -9.87 -9.01
N GLY A 389 -8.42 -10.53 -9.32
CA GLY A 389 -8.30 -11.41 -10.48
C GLY A 389 -7.93 -10.73 -11.80
N ASP A 390 -7.36 -9.53 -11.78
CA ASP A 390 -6.71 -8.97 -12.99
C ASP A 390 -5.59 -9.92 -13.46
N SER A 391 -5.60 -10.26 -14.75
CA SER A 391 -4.54 -11.03 -15.40
C SER A 391 -3.30 -10.20 -15.75
N ASP A 392 -3.42 -8.88 -15.74
CA ASP A 392 -2.41 -7.95 -16.26
C ASP A 392 -1.44 -7.44 -15.17
N ILE A 393 -1.84 -7.46 -13.90
CA ILE A 393 -1.01 -7.18 -12.73
C ILE A 393 -1.09 -8.35 -11.76
N LYS A 394 0.08 -8.85 -11.32
CA LYS A 394 0.22 -9.88 -10.30
C LYS A 394 1.06 -9.33 -9.15
N LYS A 395 0.60 -9.44 -7.90
CA LYS A 395 1.29 -8.84 -6.73
C LYS A 395 2.36 -9.79 -6.20
N SER A 396 3.61 -9.35 -6.16
CA SER A 396 4.75 -10.21 -5.77
C SER A 396 4.81 -10.51 -4.28
N ASP A 397 4.21 -9.68 -3.42
CA ASP A 397 4.00 -9.98 -2.00
C ASP A 397 2.72 -10.80 -1.72
N GLY A 398 2.01 -11.25 -2.78
CA GLY A 398 0.80 -12.07 -2.72
C GLY A 398 -0.50 -11.29 -2.45
N GLY A 399 -0.39 -10.17 -1.71
CA GLY A 399 -1.48 -9.27 -1.35
C GLY A 399 -2.78 -9.91 -0.81
N HIS A 400 -3.86 -9.11 -0.81
CA HIS A 400 -5.22 -9.58 -0.59
C HIS A 400 -5.87 -10.20 -1.85
N GLN A 401 -5.16 -10.25 -2.98
CA GLN A 401 -5.72 -10.60 -4.29
C GLN A 401 -5.72 -12.11 -4.60
N GLY A 402 -4.97 -12.92 -3.84
CA GLY A 402 -4.93 -14.38 -4.00
C GLY A 402 -3.60 -14.94 -4.53
N ASP A 403 -2.61 -14.09 -4.79
CA ASP A 403 -1.33 -14.49 -5.39
C ASP A 403 -0.43 -15.31 -4.45
N ASP A 404 0.50 -16.06 -5.03
CA ASP A 404 1.49 -16.86 -4.31
C ASP A 404 2.78 -16.05 -4.10
N ALA A 405 2.94 -15.52 -2.88
CA ALA A 405 4.13 -14.77 -2.48
C ALA A 405 5.43 -15.58 -2.51
N ASN A 406 5.37 -16.91 -2.72
CA ASN A 406 6.55 -17.76 -2.92
C ASN A 406 6.99 -17.83 -4.39
N GLU A 407 6.14 -17.43 -5.36
CA GLU A 407 6.47 -17.46 -6.79
C GLU A 407 7.54 -16.43 -7.17
N PHE A 408 7.62 -15.35 -6.40
CA PHE A 408 8.54 -14.22 -6.59
C PHE A 408 9.66 -14.16 -5.56
N ALA A 409 9.63 -15.03 -4.53
CA ALA A 409 10.56 -15.00 -3.42
C ALA A 409 12.00 -15.31 -3.89
N THR A 410 12.95 -14.47 -3.47
CA THR A 410 14.36 -14.70 -3.75
C THR A 410 14.93 -15.71 -2.74
N SER A 411 15.41 -16.85 -3.27
CA SER A 411 15.88 -18.04 -2.53
C SER A 411 16.95 -17.81 -1.47
#